data_AF-A0A7S3TEM8-F1
#
_entry.id   AF-A0A7S3TEM8-F1
#
_cell.length_a   1.000
_cell.length_b   1.000
_cell.length_c   1.000
_cell.angle_alpha   90.00
_cell.angle_beta   90.00
_cell.angle_gamma   90.00
#
_symmetry.space_group_name_H-M   'P 1'
#
loop_
_entity.id
_entity.type
_entity.pdbx_description
1 polymer ?
#
loop_
_entity_poly.entity_id
_entity_poly.type
_entity_poly.pdbx_seq_one_letter_code
_entity_poly.pdbx_strand_id
1 'polypeptide(L)'
;RRKGVDEAWDALEEMQRTGLPTDRFTVCRMLMKTLADGRRLWEPRKIQHSIGLVERFMEQQPEEADEVLFNALLDTHCRMKDTPGLQATFKRMQELNVQPSHVTLG
;
A
#
# COMPACT_ATOMS: atom_id res chain seq x y z
N ARG A 1 -9.32 16.91 7.96
CA ARG A 1 -10.00 16.42 6.73
C ARG A 1 -9.81 14.90 6.66
N ARG A 2 -10.74 14.09 7.23
CA ARG A 2 -10.66 12.61 7.27
C ARG A 2 -11.45 11.93 6.13
N LYS A 3 -12.59 12.52 5.76
CA LYS A 3 -13.52 11.99 4.74
C LYS A 3 -12.86 11.68 3.39
N GLY A 4 -11.97 12.55 2.91
CA GLY A 4 -11.34 12.36 1.61
C GLY A 4 -10.25 11.28 1.54
N VAL A 5 -9.88 10.60 2.64
CA VAL A 5 -9.02 9.39 2.57
C VAL A 5 -9.88 8.14 2.53
N ASP A 6 -10.93 8.07 3.36
CA ASP A 6 -11.91 6.98 3.31
C ASP A 6 -12.58 6.92 1.92
N GLU A 7 -13.10 8.05 1.41
CA GLU A 7 -13.71 8.14 0.08
C GLU A 7 -12.73 7.75 -1.05
N ALA A 8 -11.43 7.96 -0.84
CA ALA A 8 -10.42 7.59 -1.83
C ALA A 8 -10.20 6.06 -1.86
N TRP A 9 -10.23 5.40 -0.71
CA TRP A 9 -10.15 3.94 -0.63
C TRP A 9 -11.39 3.26 -1.21
N ASP A 10 -12.58 3.81 -0.93
CA ASP A 10 -13.84 3.33 -1.52
C ASP A 10 -13.81 3.46 -3.06
N ALA A 11 -13.30 4.59 -3.57
CA ALA A 11 -13.13 4.81 -5.01
C ALA A 11 -12.11 3.83 -5.62
N LEU A 12 -11.00 3.55 -4.93
CA LEU A 12 -10.01 2.57 -5.37
C LEU A 12 -10.61 1.16 -5.47
N GLU A 13 -11.40 0.76 -4.49
CA GLU A 13 -12.08 -0.53 -4.49
C GLU A 13 -13.03 -0.65 -5.70
N GLU A 14 -13.80 0.41 -5.99
CA GLU A 14 -14.68 0.43 -7.15
C GLU A 14 -13.90 0.41 -8.49
N MET A 15 -12.78 1.12 -8.57
CA MET A 15 -11.89 1.08 -9.76
C MET A 15 -11.34 -0.33 -9.99
N GLN A 16 -10.86 -1.01 -8.95
CA GLN A 16 -10.39 -2.41 -9.04
C GLN A 16 -11.51 -3.40 -9.37
N ARG A 17 -12.75 -3.12 -8.96
CA ARG A 17 -13.94 -3.94 -9.27
C ARG A 17 -14.39 -3.77 -10.72
N THR A 18 -14.28 -2.57 -11.25
CA THR A 18 -14.64 -2.23 -12.64
C THR A 18 -13.52 -2.49 -13.64
N GLY A 19 -12.30 -2.81 -13.16
CA GLY A 19 -11.13 -3.07 -14.00
C GLY A 19 -10.54 -1.80 -14.60
N LEU A 20 -10.81 -0.64 -14.00
CA LEU A 20 -10.24 0.62 -14.44
C LEU A 20 -8.76 0.70 -14.04
N PRO A 21 -7.89 1.17 -14.94
CA PRO A 21 -6.48 1.35 -14.61
C PRO A 21 -6.36 2.38 -13.49
N THR A 22 -5.68 1.99 -12.42
CA THR A 22 -5.43 2.87 -11.28
C THR A 22 -3.97 3.31 -11.32
N ASP A 23 -3.71 4.58 -11.08
CA ASP A 23 -2.38 5.13 -11.09
C ASP A 23 -1.58 4.79 -9.80
N ARG A 24 -0.38 4.24 -9.96
CA ARG A 24 0.52 3.86 -8.86
C ARG A 24 0.85 5.00 -7.90
N PHE A 25 1.01 6.24 -8.40
CA PHE A 25 1.33 7.39 -7.56
C PHE A 25 0.15 7.76 -6.67
N THR A 26 -1.07 7.56 -7.16
CA THR A 26 -2.30 7.75 -6.41
C THR A 26 -2.40 6.76 -5.26
N VAL A 27 -2.21 5.46 -5.54
CA VAL A 27 -2.22 4.40 -4.51
C VAL A 27 -1.12 4.61 -3.47
N CYS A 28 0.10 4.90 -3.91
CA CYS A 28 1.24 5.15 -3.02
C CYS A 28 1.01 6.38 -2.13
N ARG A 29 0.46 7.47 -2.68
CA ARG A 29 0.10 8.68 -1.92
C ARG A 29 -1.00 8.40 -0.90
N MET A 30 -2.00 7.60 -1.25
CA MET A 30 -3.06 7.20 -0.33
C MET A 30 -2.52 6.37 0.84
N LEU A 31 -1.64 5.42 0.56
CA LEU A 31 -0.97 4.61 1.59
C LEU A 31 -0.10 5.47 2.51
N MET A 32 0.76 6.33 1.94
CA MET A 32 1.59 7.26 2.72
C MET A 32 0.76 8.22 3.57
N LYS A 33 -0.34 8.76 3.03
CA LYS A 33 -1.23 9.64 3.79
C LYS A 33 -1.92 8.92 4.93
N THR A 34 -2.33 7.67 4.70
CA THR A 34 -2.90 6.79 5.74
C THR A 34 -1.87 6.53 6.85
N LEU A 35 -0.60 6.30 6.49
CA LEU A 35 0.51 6.13 7.44
C LEU A 35 0.91 7.41 8.18
N ALA A 36 0.86 8.56 7.52
CA ALA A 36 1.18 9.87 8.10
C ALA A 36 0.11 10.30 9.11
N ASP A 37 -1.17 10.12 8.77
CA ASP A 37 -2.31 10.34 9.66
C ASP A 37 -2.41 9.25 10.76
N GLY A 38 -1.75 8.11 10.54
CA GLY A 38 -1.69 6.93 11.43
C GLY A 38 -0.96 7.13 12.76
N ARG A 39 -0.39 8.31 13.06
CA ARG A 39 0.25 8.56 14.38
C ARG A 39 -0.72 8.64 15.56
N ARG A 40 -2.07 8.61 15.35
CA ARG A 40 -3.02 8.68 16.49
C ARG A 40 -4.46 8.15 16.29
N LEU A 41 -4.93 7.85 15.07
CA LEU A 41 -6.38 7.94 14.79
C LEU A 41 -7.02 6.89 13.84
N TRP A 42 -6.29 5.91 13.33
CA TRP A 42 -6.85 4.92 12.40
C TRP A 42 -7.16 3.59 13.11
N GLU A 43 -8.36 3.06 12.87
CA GLU A 43 -8.74 1.73 13.32
C GLU A 43 -7.88 0.67 12.60
N PRO A 44 -7.34 -0.33 13.32
CA PRO A 44 -6.52 -1.40 12.72
C PRO A 44 -7.18 -2.07 11.51
N ARG A 45 -8.51 -2.21 11.56
CA ARG A 45 -9.32 -2.79 10.48
C ARG A 45 -9.24 -1.99 9.18
N LYS A 46 -9.22 -0.66 9.25
CA LYS A 46 -9.13 0.20 8.06
C LYS A 46 -7.75 0.14 7.43
N ILE A 47 -6.71 0.07 8.26
CA ILE A 47 -5.33 -0.10 7.78
C ILE A 47 -5.20 -1.46 7.08
N GLN A 48 -5.72 -2.54 7.67
CA GLN A 48 -5.72 -3.86 7.03
C GLN A 48 -6.51 -3.88 5.72
N HIS A 49 -7.68 -3.22 5.67
CA HIS A 49 -8.44 -3.10 4.43
C HIS A 49 -7.65 -2.35 3.34
N SER A 50 -7.00 -1.25 3.71
CA SER A 50 -6.14 -0.46 2.80
C SER A 50 -4.98 -1.30 2.27
N ILE A 51 -4.31 -2.07 3.14
CA ILE A 51 -3.25 -3.03 2.76
C ILE A 51 -3.78 -4.01 1.72
N GLY A 52 -4.93 -4.65 1.97
CA GLY A 52 -5.50 -5.63 1.04
C GLY A 52 -5.84 -5.04 -0.33
N LEU A 53 -6.29 -3.77 -0.39
CA LEU A 53 -6.49 -3.06 -1.66
C LEU A 53 -5.17 -2.82 -2.40
N VAL A 54 -4.10 -2.45 -1.69
CA VAL A 54 -2.78 -2.26 -2.29
C VAL A 54 -2.21 -3.59 -2.78
N GLU A 55 -2.29 -4.66 -1.99
CA GLU A 55 -1.84 -6.00 -2.42
C GLU A 55 -2.57 -6.45 -3.68
N ARG A 56 -3.90 -6.29 -3.72
CA ARG A 56 -4.69 -6.60 -4.91
C ARG A 56 -4.31 -5.73 -6.11
N PHE A 57 -4.01 -4.44 -5.90
CA PHE A 57 -3.50 -3.58 -6.98
C PHE A 57 -2.21 -4.15 -7.56
N MET A 58 -1.28 -4.58 -6.70
CA MET A 58 0.00 -5.15 -7.13
C MET A 58 -0.14 -6.53 -7.79
N GLU A 59 -1.19 -7.29 -7.46
CA GLU A 59 -1.54 -8.52 -8.17
C GLU A 59 -2.16 -8.27 -9.54
N GLN A 60 -2.98 -7.22 -9.66
CA GLN A 60 -3.63 -6.85 -10.92
C GLN A 60 -2.70 -6.14 -11.90
N GLN A 61 -1.77 -5.32 -11.38
CA GLN A 61 -0.84 -4.49 -12.17
C GLN A 61 0.58 -4.59 -11.59
N PRO A 62 1.23 -5.77 -11.67
CA PRO A 62 2.57 -5.95 -11.15
C PRO A 62 3.61 -5.03 -11.82
N GLU A 63 3.39 -4.61 -13.06
CA GLU A 63 4.25 -3.67 -13.79
C GLU A 63 4.21 -2.24 -13.23
N GLU A 64 3.13 -1.85 -12.55
CA GLU A 64 2.97 -0.54 -11.92
C GLU A 64 3.38 -0.56 -10.43
N ALA A 65 3.70 -1.73 -9.90
CA ALA A 65 4.14 -1.92 -8.53
C ALA A 65 5.64 -1.62 -8.38
N ASP A 66 5.96 -0.34 -8.21
CA ASP A 66 7.35 0.06 -7.99
C ASP A 66 7.80 -0.11 -6.55
N GLU A 67 9.11 -0.02 -6.40
CA GLU A 67 9.82 -0.07 -5.15
C GLU A 67 9.28 0.87 -4.05
N VAL A 68 8.89 2.09 -4.40
CA VAL A 68 8.33 3.04 -3.42
C VAL A 68 7.04 2.50 -2.82
N LEU A 69 6.21 1.82 -3.63
CA LEU A 69 4.98 1.21 -3.17
C LEU A 69 5.27 -0.01 -2.28
N PHE A 70 6.23 -0.85 -2.67
CA PHE A 70 6.72 -1.96 -1.85
C PHE A 70 7.26 -1.49 -0.50
N ASN A 71 8.12 -0.47 -0.49
CA ASN A 71 8.70 0.09 0.74
C ASN A 71 7.61 0.67 1.65
N ALA A 72 6.65 1.42 1.09
CA ALA A 72 5.53 1.96 1.86
C ALA A 72 4.66 0.84 2.46
N LEU A 73 4.45 -0.26 1.73
CA LEU A 73 3.70 -1.42 2.21
C LEU A 73 4.46 -2.16 3.33
N LEU A 74 5.77 -2.39 3.16
CA LEU A 74 6.64 -2.97 4.18
C LEU A 74 6.65 -2.13 5.47
N ASP A 75 6.78 -0.81 5.36
CA ASP A 75 6.68 0.12 6.48
C ASP A 75 5.32 0.01 7.20
N THR A 76 4.25 -0.20 6.43
CA THR A 76 2.90 -0.40 6.97
C THR A 76 2.81 -1.69 7.77
N HIS A 77 3.24 -2.82 7.21
CA HIS A 77 3.25 -4.11 7.93
C HIS A 77 4.13 -4.07 9.18
N CYS A 78 5.30 -3.42 9.09
CA CYS A 78 6.22 -3.23 10.23
C CYS A 78 5.53 -2.48 11.39
N ARG A 79 4.81 -1.39 11.07
CA ARG A 79 4.04 -0.62 12.07
C ARG A 79 2.87 -1.39 12.66
N MET A 80 2.22 -2.21 11.85
CA MET A 80 1.11 -3.07 12.27
C MET A 80 1.57 -4.31 13.04
N LYS A 81 2.90 -4.55 13.12
CA LYS A 81 3.50 -5.80 13.62
C LYS A 81 2.99 -7.04 12.90
N ASP A 82 2.63 -6.89 11.63
CA ASP A 82 2.16 -7.95 10.77
C ASP A 82 3.34 -8.61 10.06
N THR A 83 4.07 -9.44 10.80
CA THR A 83 5.24 -10.17 10.29
C THR A 83 4.94 -11.07 9.09
N PRO A 84 3.80 -11.80 9.05
CA PRO A 84 3.44 -12.61 7.88
C PRO A 84 3.28 -11.78 6.60
N GLY A 85 2.54 -10.66 6.67
CA GLY A 85 2.37 -9.77 5.52
C GLY A 85 3.70 -9.18 5.07
N LEU A 86 4.53 -8.73 6.00
CA LEU A 86 5.87 -8.20 5.71
C LEU A 86 6.74 -9.20 4.95
N GLN A 87 6.76 -10.47 5.36
CA GLN A 87 7.53 -11.51 4.67
C GLN A 87 6.99 -11.80 3.28
N ALA A 88 5.67 -11.83 3.10
CA ALA A 88 5.04 -12.04 1.80
C ALA A 88 5.36 -10.91 0.83
N THR A 89 5.21 -9.66 1.26
CA THR A 89 5.57 -8.46 0.48
C THR A 89 7.05 -8.45 0.11
N PHE A 90 7.94 -8.75 1.06
CA PHE A 90 9.38 -8.78 0.83
C PHE A 90 9.77 -9.85 -0.19
N LYS A 91 9.19 -11.05 -0.08
CA LYS A 91 9.43 -12.12 -1.04
C LYS A 91 8.95 -11.74 -2.44
N ARG A 92 7.77 -11.11 -2.56
CA ARG A 92 7.22 -10.63 -3.84
C ARG A 92 8.12 -9.58 -4.49
N MET A 93 8.67 -8.66 -3.69
CA MET A 93 9.64 -7.65 -4.15
C MET A 93 10.90 -8.30 -4.72
N GLN A 94 11.41 -9.35 -4.06
CA GLN A 94 12.55 -10.13 -4.55
C GLN A 94 12.22 -10.92 -5.83
N GLU A 95 11.04 -11.55 -5.90
CA GLU A 95 10.58 -12.29 -7.08
C GLU A 95 10.42 -11.38 -8.32
N LEU A 96 9.95 -10.14 -8.11
CA LEU A 96 9.82 -9.13 -9.16
C LEU A 96 11.13 -8.38 -9.46
N ASN A 97 12.23 -8.76 -8.79
CA ASN A 97 13.56 -8.17 -8.92
C ASN A 97 13.58 -6.64 -8.74
N VAL A 98 12.62 -6.12 -7.97
CA VAL A 98 12.50 -4.70 -7.63
C VAL A 98 13.53 -4.44 -6.54
N GLN A 99 14.63 -3.77 -6.88
CA GLN A 99 15.67 -3.49 -5.91
C GLN A 99 15.22 -2.40 -4.94
N PRO A 100 15.28 -2.61 -3.61
CA PRO A 100 15.07 -1.54 -2.65
C PRO A 100 16.11 -0.44 -2.92
N SER A 101 15.65 0.76 -3.26
CA SER A 101 16.47 1.95 -3.39
C SER A 101 16.90 2.35 -2.00
N HIS A 102 18.13 2.79 -1.99
CA HIS A 102 18.92 3.21 -0.85
C HIS A 102 18.37 4.43 -0.08
N VAL A 103 17.08 4.82 -0.22
CA VAL A 103 16.57 6.05 0.39
C VAL A 103 15.97 5.84 1.79
N THR A 104 15.81 4.59 2.27
CA THR A 104 15.22 4.31 3.59
C THR A 104 16.24 4.12 4.74
N LEU A 105 17.53 4.39 4.52
CA LEU A 105 18.60 4.35 5.55
C LEU A 105 19.24 5.72 5.82
N GLY A 106 18.44 6.80 5.82
CA GLY A 106 18.85 8.14 6.24
C GLY A 106 18.21 8.58 7.54
#